data_AF-V9P9Q4-F1
#
_entry.id   AF-V9P9Q4-F1
#
_cell.length_a   1.000
_cell.length_b   1.000
_cell.length_c   1.000
_cell.angle_alpha   90.00
_cell.angle_beta   90.00
_cell.angle_gamma   90.00
#
_symmetry.space_group_name_H-M   'P 1'
#
loop_
_entity.id
_entity.type
_entity.pdbx_description
1 polymer ?
#
loop_
_entity_poly.entity_id
_entity_poly.type
_entity_poly.pdbx_seq_one_letter_code
_entity_poly.pdbx_strand_id
1 'polypeptide(L)'
;PLIKDEISALIDIYSRLRPGDPPNADNARKLINEMFFDPQHYDLGKVGRYKVNRRLELPAREVGENRALTREDIVAIIQRIIMVNNGQDTPDDIDHLGNRRIRTVGELVQNQFRIGLVRLERVARERTSIVNLEMVTPSALVNIRPVVSAVKEFFGGSQLSQFMDQTNPLAEITNKRRLSAMGPGGLSRERAGFDVRDVHYSHYGRICPIETPEGPNIGL
;
A
#
# COMPACT_ATOMS: atom_id res chain seq x y z
N PRO A 1 -21.50 22.31 15.55
CA PRO A 1 -20.86 21.00 15.86
C PRO A 1 -21.62 20.27 16.98
N LEU A 2 -22.26 19.14 16.67
CA LEU A 2 -23.07 18.37 17.64
C LEU A 2 -22.22 17.53 18.62
N ILE A 3 -20.94 17.34 18.31
CA ILE A 3 -20.00 16.53 19.10
C ILE A 3 -19.00 17.48 19.77
N LYS A 4 -18.84 17.38 21.09
CA LYS A 4 -17.98 18.26 21.89
C LYS A 4 -16.88 17.52 22.65
N ASP A 5 -17.03 16.21 22.85
CA ASP A 5 -16.14 15.40 23.66
C ASP A 5 -15.44 14.32 22.81
N GLU A 6 -14.21 13.95 23.20
CA GLU A 6 -13.42 12.92 22.52
C GLU A 6 -14.18 11.59 22.42
N ILE A 7 -14.82 11.17 23.52
CA ILE A 7 -15.54 9.90 23.60
C ILE A 7 -16.68 9.85 22.58
N SER A 8 -17.47 10.93 22.49
CA SER A 8 -18.56 11.05 21.53
C SER A 8 -18.06 11.05 20.09
N ALA A 9 -16.89 11.67 19.83
CA ALA A 9 -16.26 11.64 18.51
C ALA A 9 -15.77 10.23 18.12
N LEU A 10 -15.15 9.51 19.05
CA LEU A 10 -14.70 8.13 18.84
C LEU A 10 -15.88 7.21 18.52
N ILE A 11 -16.99 7.35 19.26
CA ILE A 11 -18.21 6.57 19.05
C ILE A 11 -18.85 6.88 17.69
N ASP A 12 -18.92 8.14 17.29
CA ASP A 12 -19.47 8.54 15.98
C ASP A 12 -18.64 7.96 14.82
N ILE A 13 -17.32 8.06 14.89
CA ILE A 13 -16.42 7.47 13.88
C ILE A 13 -16.60 5.94 13.83
N TYR A 14 -16.62 5.28 14.98
CA TYR A 14 -16.79 3.83 15.05
C TYR A 14 -18.13 3.38 14.45
N SER A 15 -19.22 4.08 14.78
CA SER A 15 -20.57 3.76 14.30
C SER A 15 -20.69 3.92 12.78
N ARG A 16 -19.99 4.89 12.19
CA ARG A 16 -19.94 5.07 10.73
C ARG A 16 -19.12 4.01 10.02
N LEU A 17 -18.01 3.57 10.63
CA LEU A 17 -17.16 2.52 10.08
C LEU A 17 -17.78 1.14 10.23
N ARG A 18 -18.53 0.90 11.31
CA ARG A 18 -19.18 -0.37 11.64
C ARG A 18 -20.63 -0.16 12.06
N PRO A 19 -21.57 0.01 11.10
CA PRO A 19 -22.96 0.38 11.39
C PRO A 19 -23.81 -0.68 12.09
N GLY A 20 -23.24 -1.79 12.57
CA GLY A 20 -23.95 -2.87 13.26
C GLY A 20 -23.36 -3.29 14.61
N ASP A 21 -22.18 -2.81 14.98
CA ASP A 21 -21.54 -3.19 16.25
C ASP A 21 -21.96 -2.21 17.37
N PRO A 22 -22.27 -2.67 18.59
CA PRO A 22 -22.58 -1.78 19.70
C PRO A 22 -21.38 -0.86 19.98
N PRO A 23 -21.57 0.47 20.02
CA PRO A 23 -20.47 1.39 20.19
C PRO A 23 -19.91 1.31 21.61
N ASN A 24 -18.64 0.96 21.72
CA ASN A 24 -17.87 1.04 22.95
C ASN A 24 -16.67 1.96 22.73
N ALA A 25 -16.48 2.93 23.63
CA ALA A 25 -15.41 3.92 23.57
C ALA A 25 -14.02 3.28 23.52
N ASP A 26 -13.79 2.20 24.27
CA ASP A 26 -12.48 1.52 24.30
C ASP A 26 -12.21 0.79 22.99
N ASN A 27 -13.21 0.10 22.45
CA ASN A 27 -13.11 -0.56 21.15
C ASN A 27 -12.91 0.45 20.02
N ALA A 28 -13.61 1.59 20.09
CA ALA A 28 -13.47 2.67 19.12
C ALA A 28 -12.05 3.28 19.14
N ARG A 29 -11.52 3.57 20.34
CA ARG A 29 -10.15 4.05 20.51
C ARG A 29 -9.14 3.06 19.97
N LYS A 30 -9.31 1.77 20.28
CA LYS A 30 -8.42 0.71 19.81
C LYS A 30 -8.44 0.59 18.28
N LEU A 31 -9.63 0.60 17.66
CA LEU A 31 -9.78 0.54 16.21
C LEU A 31 -9.03 1.67 15.52
N ILE A 32 -9.21 2.92 15.97
CA ILE A 32 -8.55 4.07 15.37
C ILE A 32 -7.02 3.99 15.55
N ASN A 33 -6.57 3.51 16.71
CA ASN A 33 -5.14 3.29 16.96
C ASN A 33 -4.55 2.27 15.97
N GLU A 34 -5.21 1.13 15.80
CA GLU A 34 -4.80 0.08 14.85
C GLU A 34 -4.86 0.55 13.40
N MET A 35 -5.82 1.41 13.04
CA MET A 35 -5.98 1.86 11.65
C MET A 35 -4.86 2.78 11.16
N PHE A 36 -4.31 3.66 12.02
CA PHE A 36 -3.42 4.73 11.57
C PHE A 36 -2.09 4.83 12.33
N PHE A 37 -2.08 4.48 13.61
CA PHE A 37 -0.98 4.79 14.53
C PHE A 37 -0.16 3.56 14.92
N ASP A 38 -0.71 2.35 14.74
CA ASP A 38 -0.03 1.09 15.02
C ASP A 38 0.89 0.66 13.84
N PRO A 39 2.23 0.60 14.04
CA PRO A 39 3.16 0.15 13.01
C PRO A 39 2.99 -1.30 12.55
N GLN A 40 2.30 -2.15 13.32
CA GLN A 40 2.03 -3.53 12.90
C GLN A 40 0.97 -3.58 11.79
N HIS A 41 0.00 -2.66 11.85
CA HIS A 41 -1.15 -2.64 10.95
C HIS A 41 -1.04 -1.56 9.87
N TYR A 42 -0.27 -0.49 10.12
CA TYR A 42 -0.12 0.64 9.21
C TYR A 42 1.36 1.03 9.00
N ASP A 43 1.84 0.94 7.75
CA ASP A 43 3.20 1.34 7.38
C ASP A 43 3.16 2.16 6.08
N LEU A 44 3.57 3.43 6.15
CA LEU A 44 3.75 4.28 4.97
C LEU A 44 4.91 3.82 4.07
N GLY A 45 5.78 2.95 4.59
CA GLY A 45 7.04 2.59 3.99
C GLY A 45 8.03 3.76 3.95
N LYS A 46 9.26 3.47 3.51
CA LYS A 46 10.32 4.48 3.42
C LYS A 46 9.95 5.62 2.46
N VAL A 47 9.33 5.29 1.32
CA VAL A 47 8.98 6.27 0.28
C VAL A 47 7.76 7.10 0.68
N GLY A 48 6.73 6.48 1.24
CA GLY A 48 5.53 7.21 1.69
C GLY A 48 5.87 8.21 2.79
N ARG A 49 6.67 7.80 3.79
CA ARG A 49 7.13 8.72 4.85
C ARG A 49 7.96 9.88 4.28
N TYR A 50 8.90 9.59 3.38
CA TYR A 50 9.68 10.64 2.70
C TYR A 50 8.78 11.63 1.93
N LYS A 51 7.77 11.13 1.22
CA LYS A 51 6.82 11.96 0.46
C LYS A 51 5.96 12.83 1.36
N VAL A 52 5.42 12.28 2.45
CA VAL A 52 4.65 13.01 3.44
C VAL A 52 5.49 14.12 4.06
N ASN A 53 6.68 13.81 4.55
CA ASN A 53 7.55 14.81 5.17
C ASN A 53 7.93 15.91 4.19
N ARG A 54 8.23 15.56 2.93
CA ARG A 54 8.56 16.54 1.90
C ARG A 54 7.38 17.42 1.51
N ARG A 55 6.16 16.88 1.40
CA ARG A 55 4.97 17.66 1.01
C ARG A 55 4.47 18.57 2.12
N LEU A 56 4.60 18.12 3.37
CA LEU A 56 4.13 18.84 4.56
C LEU A 56 5.24 19.67 5.23
N GLU A 57 6.45 19.67 4.68
CA GLU A 57 7.63 20.38 5.22
C GLU A 57 7.97 19.97 6.67
N LEU A 58 7.75 18.69 7.00
CA LEU A 58 8.05 18.12 8.30
C LEU A 58 9.53 17.71 8.38
N PRO A 59 10.16 17.79 9.56
CA PRO A 59 11.54 17.37 9.75
C PRO A 59 11.73 15.89 9.36
N ALA A 60 12.92 15.57 8.87
CA ALA A 60 13.30 14.19 8.62
C ALA A 60 13.33 13.43 9.94
N ARG A 61 12.71 12.24 9.95
CA ARG A 61 12.76 11.30 11.07
C ARG A 61 13.93 10.34 10.90
N GLU A 62 14.50 9.85 12.00
CA GLU A 62 15.63 8.94 11.93
C GLU A 62 15.29 7.60 11.26
N VAL A 63 16.30 6.96 10.68
CA VAL A 63 16.17 5.67 10.00
C VAL A 63 15.94 4.58 11.05
N GLY A 64 14.68 4.20 11.27
CA GLY A 64 14.30 3.19 12.27
C GLY A 64 13.10 3.59 13.12
N GLU A 65 12.69 4.87 13.07
CA GLU A 65 11.50 5.34 13.76
C GLU A 65 10.20 4.75 13.20
N ASN A 66 9.17 4.77 14.03
CA ASN A 66 7.81 4.34 13.69
C ASN A 66 7.33 5.05 12.40
N ARG A 67 6.98 4.25 11.40
CA ARG A 67 6.53 4.72 10.08
C ARG A 67 5.02 4.92 10.00
N ALA A 68 4.28 4.50 11.03
CA ALA A 68 2.86 4.78 11.16
C ALA A 68 2.58 6.28 11.28
N LEU A 69 1.38 6.71 10.92
CA LEU A 69 1.01 8.12 11.02
C LEU A 69 1.05 8.59 12.48
N THR A 70 1.26 9.88 12.66
CA THR A 70 1.24 10.54 13.96
C THR A 70 0.15 11.60 13.99
N ARG A 71 -0.20 12.07 15.19
CA ARG A 71 -1.26 13.08 15.34
C ARG A 71 -0.86 14.39 14.68
N GLU A 72 0.43 14.71 14.76
CA GLU A 72 1.07 15.87 14.13
C GLU A 72 0.97 15.78 12.60
N ASP A 73 1.16 14.59 12.01
CA ASP A 73 0.99 14.39 10.57
C ASP A 73 -0.44 14.71 10.14
N ILE A 74 -1.45 14.25 10.90
CA ILE A 74 -2.87 14.49 10.58
C ILE A 74 -3.20 15.98 10.64
N VAL A 75 -2.73 16.68 11.68
CA VAL A 75 -2.94 18.13 11.80
C VAL A 75 -2.29 18.87 10.62
N ALA A 76 -1.06 18.51 10.26
CA ALA A 76 -0.34 19.11 9.13
C ALA A 76 -1.04 18.83 7.78
N ILE A 77 -1.59 17.62 7.58
CA ILE A 77 -2.39 17.28 6.39
C ILE A 77 -3.62 18.18 6.31
N ILE A 78 -4.38 18.33 7.39
CA ILE A 78 -5.59 19.16 7.42
C ILE A 78 -5.24 20.63 7.16
N GLN A 79 -4.19 21.14 7.79
CA GLN A 79 -3.71 22.50 7.56
C GLN A 79 -3.38 22.73 6.08
N ARG A 80 -2.67 21.80 5.46
CA ARG A 80 -2.30 21.88 4.05
C ARG A 80 -3.51 21.85 3.13
N ILE A 81 -4.51 21.02 3.42
CA ILE A 81 -5.79 21.00 2.67
C ILE A 81 -6.49 22.36 2.74
N ILE A 82 -6.52 23.01 3.91
CA ILE A 82 -7.10 24.34 4.08
C ILE A 82 -6.33 25.38 3.25
N MET A 83 -5.00 25.33 3.24
CA MET A 83 -4.16 26.24 2.46
C MET A 83 -4.43 26.12 0.95
N VAL A 84 -4.53 24.88 0.43
CA VAL A 84 -4.87 24.64 -0.98
C VAL A 84 -6.25 25.20 -1.32
N ASN A 85 -7.25 24.95 -0.47
CA ASN A 85 -8.62 25.47 -0.67
C ASN A 85 -8.67 27.01 -0.65
N ASN A 86 -7.79 27.65 0.12
CA ASN A 86 -7.66 29.11 0.17
C ASN A 86 -6.77 29.69 -0.95
N GLY A 87 -6.25 28.86 -1.86
CA GLY A 87 -5.37 29.27 -2.96
C GLY A 87 -3.97 29.70 -2.52
N GLN A 88 -3.56 29.37 -1.29
CA GLN A 88 -2.22 29.66 -0.76
C GLN A 88 -1.19 28.60 -1.15
N ASP A 89 -1.64 27.46 -1.66
CA ASP A 89 -0.80 26.37 -2.13
C ASP A 89 -1.45 25.70 -3.36
N THR A 90 -0.64 25.03 -4.18
CA THR A 90 -1.09 24.39 -5.42
C THR A 90 -1.56 22.95 -5.19
N PRO A 91 -2.60 22.49 -5.89
CA PRO A 91 -2.98 21.08 -5.90
C PRO A 91 -1.86 20.22 -6.51
N ASP A 92 -1.75 18.99 -6.04
CA ASP A 92 -0.75 18.05 -6.56
C ASP A 92 -1.19 17.45 -7.91
N ASP A 93 -0.25 17.36 -8.84
CA ASP A 93 -0.42 16.67 -10.12
C ASP A 93 -0.24 15.15 -9.93
N ILE A 94 -1.33 14.41 -10.14
CA ILE A 94 -1.40 12.95 -9.98
C ILE A 94 -0.66 12.20 -11.10
N ASP A 95 -0.50 12.80 -12.28
CA ASP A 95 0.07 12.16 -13.46
C ASP A 95 1.58 12.39 -13.59
N HIS A 96 2.09 13.41 -12.89
CA HIS A 96 3.52 13.63 -12.77
C HIS A 96 4.26 12.37 -12.26
N LEU A 97 5.26 11.88 -13.01
CA LEU A 97 6.02 10.67 -12.64
C LEU A 97 6.73 10.76 -11.29
N GLY A 98 6.97 11.97 -10.78
CA GLY A 98 7.44 12.13 -9.40
C GLY A 98 6.48 11.53 -8.36
N ASN A 99 5.19 11.44 -8.66
CA ASN A 99 4.14 10.91 -7.78
C ASN A 99 3.71 9.49 -8.15
N ARG A 100 4.24 8.94 -9.26
CA ARG A 100 4.05 7.54 -9.66
C ARG A 100 5.30 6.73 -9.34
N ARG A 101 5.13 5.59 -8.66
CA ARG A 101 6.25 4.74 -8.25
C ARG A 101 6.23 3.40 -8.97
N ILE A 102 7.36 3.05 -9.58
CA ILE A 102 7.56 1.72 -10.16
C ILE A 102 7.81 0.72 -9.02
N ARG A 103 7.03 -0.37 -9.02
CA ARG A 103 7.26 -1.53 -8.15
C ARG A 103 7.95 -2.62 -8.97
N THR A 104 9.08 -3.10 -8.47
CA THR A 104 9.80 -4.21 -9.11
C THR A 104 9.24 -5.55 -8.63
N VAL A 105 9.54 -6.62 -9.36
CA VAL A 105 9.15 -7.99 -8.99
C VAL A 105 9.61 -8.33 -7.57
N GLY A 106 10.82 -7.93 -7.19
CA GLY A 106 11.37 -8.19 -5.85
C GLY A 106 10.50 -7.59 -4.74
N GLU A 107 10.01 -6.37 -4.91
CA GLU A 107 9.14 -5.73 -3.90
C GLU A 107 7.76 -6.40 -3.83
N LEU A 108 7.19 -6.77 -4.97
CA LEU A 108 5.91 -7.46 -5.01
C LEU A 108 6.00 -8.83 -4.32
N VAL A 109 7.05 -9.60 -4.62
CA VAL A 109 7.30 -10.89 -3.99
C VAL A 109 7.60 -10.72 -2.49
N GLN A 110 8.38 -9.71 -2.10
CA GLN A 110 8.64 -9.41 -0.69
C GLN A 110 7.35 -9.14 0.09
N ASN A 111 6.40 -8.40 -0.49
CA ASN A 111 5.10 -8.15 0.14
C ASN A 111 4.29 -9.45 0.33
N GLN A 112 4.26 -10.33 -0.67
CA GLN A 112 3.58 -11.63 -0.57
C GLN A 112 4.25 -12.56 0.43
N PHE A 113 5.58 -12.54 0.47
CA PHE A 113 6.36 -13.27 1.45
C PHE A 113 6.08 -12.76 2.88
N ARG A 114 6.01 -11.44 3.08
CA ARG A 114 5.63 -10.83 4.36
C ARG A 114 4.23 -11.28 4.80
N ILE A 115 3.25 -11.29 3.89
CA ILE A 115 1.90 -11.81 4.20
C ILE A 115 1.96 -13.29 4.63
N GLY A 116 2.78 -14.10 3.95
CA GLY A 116 3.04 -15.47 4.33
C GLY A 116 3.66 -15.62 5.73
N LEU A 117 4.62 -14.75 6.08
CA LEU A 117 5.26 -14.73 7.39
C LEU A 117 4.30 -14.33 8.51
N VAL A 118 3.44 -13.33 8.31
CA VAL A 118 2.42 -12.93 9.30
C VAL A 118 1.46 -14.09 9.58
N ARG A 119 1.06 -14.85 8.55
CA ARG A 119 0.25 -16.07 8.71
C ARG A 119 1.02 -17.16 9.46
N LEU A 120 2.30 -17.35 9.15
CA LEU A 120 3.16 -18.32 9.83
C LEU A 120 3.34 -17.97 11.31
N GLU A 121 3.59 -16.70 11.63
CA GLU A 121 3.71 -16.19 13.00
C GLU A 121 2.44 -16.49 13.80
N ARG A 122 1.27 -16.20 13.21
CA ARG A 122 -0.01 -16.49 13.86
C ARG A 122 -0.16 -17.99 14.19
N VAL A 123 0.09 -18.86 13.22
CA VAL A 123 0.00 -20.32 13.42
C VAL A 123 1.02 -20.81 14.45
N ALA A 124 2.24 -20.27 14.42
CA ALA A 124 3.27 -20.61 15.40
C ALA A 124 2.85 -20.19 16.81
N ARG A 125 2.33 -18.96 16.99
CA ARG A 125 1.85 -18.45 18.27
C ARG A 125 0.68 -19.27 18.81
N GLU A 126 -0.29 -19.62 17.95
CA GLU A 126 -1.41 -20.51 18.32
C GLU A 126 -0.92 -21.89 18.79
N ARG A 127 0.09 -22.47 18.12
CA ARG A 127 0.67 -23.76 18.52
C ARG A 127 1.46 -23.70 19.82
N THR A 128 2.23 -22.63 20.05
CA THR A 128 2.98 -22.44 21.29
C THR A 128 2.06 -22.41 22.51
N SER A 129 0.83 -21.91 22.38
CA SER A 129 -0.15 -21.90 23.48
C SER A 129 -0.72 -23.29 23.81
N ILE A 130 -0.67 -24.25 22.87
CA ILE A 130 -1.31 -25.57 23.01
C ILE A 130 -0.29 -26.64 23.39
N VAL A 131 0.94 -26.56 22.87
CA VAL A 131 1.95 -27.60 23.04
C VAL A 131 2.74 -27.41 24.34
N ASN A 132 2.95 -28.51 25.08
CA ASN A 132 3.71 -28.50 26.33
C ASN A 132 5.19 -28.16 26.10
N LEU A 133 5.68 -27.11 26.75
CA LEU A 133 7.00 -26.48 26.54
C LEU A 133 8.19 -27.44 26.65
N GLU A 134 8.08 -28.51 27.45
CA GLU A 134 9.18 -29.45 27.70
C GLU A 134 9.53 -30.34 26.49
N MET A 135 8.61 -30.52 25.53
CA MET A 135 8.81 -31.38 24.36
C MET A 135 8.78 -30.60 23.03
N VAL A 136 8.72 -29.26 23.09
CA VAL A 136 8.60 -28.44 21.87
C VAL A 136 9.92 -28.37 21.11
N THR A 137 9.89 -28.77 19.84
CA THR A 137 10.96 -28.52 18.89
C THR A 137 10.57 -27.40 17.91
N PRO A 138 11.51 -26.54 17.46
CA PRO A 138 11.20 -25.46 16.51
C PRO A 138 10.57 -25.95 15.20
N SER A 139 10.97 -27.13 14.72
CA SER A 139 10.41 -27.77 13.53
C SER A 139 8.93 -28.14 13.68
N ALA A 140 8.45 -28.42 14.89
CA ALA A 140 7.04 -28.71 15.14
C ALA A 140 6.16 -27.45 15.13
N LEU A 141 6.73 -26.29 15.48
CA LEU A 141 6.02 -25.00 15.49
C LEU A 141 5.95 -24.36 14.10
N VAL A 142 7.01 -24.51 13.29
CA VAL A 142 7.12 -23.83 11.99
C VAL A 142 6.45 -24.64 10.89
N ASN A 143 5.36 -24.10 10.32
CA ASN A 143 4.73 -24.63 9.12
C ASN A 143 4.99 -23.72 7.92
N ILE A 144 5.70 -24.21 6.91
CA ILE A 144 6.04 -23.44 5.70
C ILE A 144 4.89 -23.29 4.70
N ARG A 145 3.82 -24.08 4.82
CA ARG A 145 2.72 -24.10 3.84
C ARG A 145 2.08 -22.71 3.57
N PRO A 146 1.81 -21.86 4.58
CA PRO A 146 1.25 -20.53 4.33
C PRO A 146 2.15 -19.64 3.47
N VAL A 147 3.47 -19.72 3.66
CA VAL A 147 4.45 -18.96 2.88
C VAL A 147 4.51 -19.46 1.44
N VAL A 148 4.64 -20.78 1.26
CA VAL A 148 4.68 -21.39 -0.08
C VAL A 148 3.39 -21.10 -0.85
N SER A 149 2.23 -21.17 -0.20
CA SER A 149 0.93 -20.86 -0.81
C SER A 149 0.86 -19.42 -1.30
N ALA A 150 1.25 -18.44 -0.47
CA ALA A 150 1.20 -17.02 -0.83
C ALA A 150 2.11 -16.71 -2.03
N VAL A 151 3.31 -17.31 -2.07
CA VAL A 151 4.24 -17.13 -3.20
C VAL A 151 3.71 -17.81 -4.48
N LYS A 152 3.18 -19.03 -4.38
CA LYS A 152 2.60 -19.74 -5.53
C LYS A 152 1.38 -19.01 -6.10
N GLU A 153 0.51 -18.50 -5.24
CA GLU A 153 -0.67 -17.72 -5.63
C GLU A 153 -0.26 -16.46 -6.40
N PHE A 154 0.80 -15.77 -5.96
CA PHE A 154 1.34 -14.63 -6.69
C PHE A 154 1.81 -15.00 -8.11
N PHE A 155 2.65 -16.02 -8.26
CA PHE A 155 3.15 -16.39 -9.60
C PHE A 155 2.10 -17.07 -10.49
N GLY A 156 1.12 -17.75 -9.90
CA GLY A 156 0.08 -18.46 -10.65
C GLY A 156 -1.16 -17.61 -11.00
N GLY A 157 -1.50 -16.61 -10.17
CA GLY A 157 -2.75 -15.83 -10.32
C GLY A 157 -2.56 -14.34 -10.55
N SER A 158 -1.34 -13.79 -10.46
CA SER A 158 -1.12 -12.36 -10.68
C SER A 158 -1.22 -12.00 -12.15
N GLN A 159 -1.94 -10.90 -12.45
CA GLN A 159 -2.00 -10.29 -13.78
C GLN A 159 -0.62 -9.86 -14.31
N LEU A 160 0.36 -9.65 -13.41
CA LEU A 160 1.73 -9.26 -13.76
C LEU A 160 2.65 -10.47 -14.02
N SER A 161 2.21 -11.68 -13.67
CA SER A 161 2.93 -12.93 -13.94
C SER A 161 2.39 -13.52 -15.24
N GLN A 162 2.97 -13.10 -16.36
CA GLN A 162 2.50 -13.45 -17.70
C GLN A 162 3.47 -14.40 -18.40
N PHE A 163 2.98 -15.11 -19.42
CA PHE A 163 3.85 -15.83 -20.33
C PHE A 163 4.75 -14.84 -21.08
N MET A 164 6.03 -15.19 -21.16
CA MET A 164 7.01 -14.37 -21.85
C MET A 164 6.74 -14.40 -23.36
N ASP A 165 6.83 -13.24 -24.01
CA ASP A 165 6.77 -13.17 -25.47
C ASP A 165 8.11 -13.67 -26.05
N GLN A 166 8.03 -14.76 -26.81
CA GLN A 166 9.18 -15.47 -27.36
C GLN A 166 9.19 -15.45 -28.89
N THR A 167 8.41 -14.55 -29.51
CA THR A 167 8.35 -14.45 -30.98
C THR A 167 9.72 -14.11 -31.59
N ASN A 168 10.46 -13.20 -30.96
CA ASN A 168 11.84 -12.83 -31.34
C ASN A 168 12.58 -12.19 -30.15
N PRO A 169 13.91 -12.00 -30.21
CA PRO A 169 14.69 -11.43 -29.11
C PRO A 169 14.26 -10.02 -28.69
N LEU A 170 13.77 -9.21 -29.64
CA LEU A 170 13.28 -7.86 -29.34
C LEU A 170 12.00 -7.91 -28.49
N ALA A 171 11.07 -8.79 -28.84
CA ALA A 171 9.82 -9.00 -28.10
C ALA A 171 10.10 -9.44 -26.66
N GLU A 172 11.09 -10.31 -26.46
CA GLU A 172 11.51 -10.75 -25.11
C GLU A 172 12.03 -9.56 -24.28
N ILE A 173 12.91 -8.73 -24.86
CA ILE A 173 13.48 -7.56 -24.18
C ILE A 173 12.40 -6.52 -23.88
N THR A 174 11.52 -6.23 -24.84
CA THR A 174 10.39 -5.32 -24.65
C THR A 174 9.45 -5.82 -23.56
N ASN A 175 9.12 -7.11 -23.54
CA ASN A 175 8.25 -7.70 -22.52
C ASN A 175 8.84 -7.53 -21.11
N LYS A 176 10.14 -7.79 -20.92
CA LYS A 176 10.84 -7.63 -19.64
C LYS A 176 10.98 -6.17 -19.18
N ARG A 177 10.99 -5.21 -20.11
CA ARG A 177 11.11 -3.77 -19.82
C ARG A 177 9.77 -3.05 -19.73
N ARG A 178 8.66 -3.77 -19.96
CA ARG A 178 7.31 -3.21 -19.94
C ARG A 178 6.93 -2.75 -18.54
N LEU A 179 6.32 -1.57 -18.47
CA LEU A 179 5.66 -1.07 -17.27
C LEU A 179 4.15 -1.25 -17.43
N SER A 180 3.45 -1.49 -16.33
CA SER A 180 1.99 -1.48 -16.31
C SER A 180 1.49 -0.71 -15.10
N ALA A 181 0.47 0.12 -15.33
CA ALA A 181 -0.32 0.78 -14.31
C ALA A 181 -1.42 -0.14 -13.74
N MET A 182 -1.61 -1.32 -14.33
CA MET A 182 -2.60 -2.32 -13.90
C MET A 182 -2.01 -3.31 -12.88
N GLY A 183 -2.89 -4.11 -12.26
CA GLY A 183 -2.51 -5.15 -11.30
C GLY A 183 -2.70 -4.75 -9.84
N PRO A 184 -2.14 -5.51 -8.89
CA PRO A 184 -2.42 -5.33 -7.46
C PRO A 184 -1.94 -3.97 -6.94
N GLY A 185 -2.89 -3.13 -6.55
CA GLY A 185 -2.64 -1.75 -6.09
C GLY A 185 -2.47 -0.72 -7.22
N GLY A 186 -2.72 -1.12 -8.47
CA GLY A 186 -2.78 -0.25 -9.63
C GLY A 186 -4.23 0.12 -9.99
N LEU A 187 -4.40 0.62 -11.21
CA LEU A 187 -5.69 1.02 -11.76
C LEU A 187 -6.40 -0.19 -12.40
N SER A 188 -7.72 -0.22 -12.27
CA SER A 188 -8.53 -1.09 -13.12
C SER A 188 -8.85 -0.39 -14.43
N ARG A 189 -9.08 -1.19 -15.48
CA ARG A 189 -9.36 -0.69 -16.82
C ARG A 189 -10.55 0.27 -16.89
N GLU A 190 -11.59 -0.02 -16.09
CA GLU A 190 -12.83 0.76 -16.00
C GLU A 190 -12.67 2.06 -15.21
N ARG A 191 -11.71 2.11 -14.29
CA ARG A 191 -11.42 3.30 -13.47
C ARG A 191 -10.37 4.20 -14.09
N ALA A 192 -9.66 3.74 -15.11
CA ALA A 192 -8.65 4.51 -15.81
C ALA A 192 -9.29 5.50 -16.79
N GLY A 193 -9.41 6.76 -16.37
CA GLY A 193 -9.85 7.88 -17.21
C GLY A 193 -8.86 8.23 -18.32
N PHE A 194 -9.20 9.26 -19.10
CA PHE A 194 -8.37 9.71 -20.22
C PHE A 194 -7.04 10.33 -19.75
N ASP A 195 -7.06 11.13 -18.67
CA ASP A 195 -5.89 11.87 -18.19
C ASP A 195 -4.70 10.94 -17.85
N VAL A 196 -5.00 9.79 -17.24
CA VAL A 196 -3.98 8.82 -16.83
C VAL A 196 -3.29 8.15 -18.03
N ARG A 197 -3.99 8.08 -19.18
CA ARG A 197 -3.53 7.43 -20.41
C ARG A 197 -2.72 8.37 -21.30
N ASP A 198 -2.80 9.68 -21.06
CA ASP A 198 -2.15 10.68 -21.88
C ASP A 198 -0.63 10.75 -21.62
N VAL A 199 0.09 11.32 -22.58
CA VAL A 199 1.54 11.51 -22.50
C VAL A 199 1.85 12.74 -21.65
N HIS A 200 2.36 12.51 -20.45
CA HIS A 200 2.79 13.59 -19.57
C HIS A 200 4.21 14.07 -19.91
N TYR A 201 4.50 15.38 -19.77
CA TYR A 201 5.83 15.94 -20.03
C TYR A 201 6.93 15.28 -19.19
N SER A 202 6.58 14.80 -17.99
CA SER A 202 7.52 14.11 -17.11
C SER A 202 8.02 12.77 -17.67
N HIS A 203 7.34 12.21 -18.69
CA HIS A 203 7.73 10.94 -19.36
C HIS A 203 9.03 11.09 -20.17
N TYR A 204 9.39 12.30 -20.57
CA TYR A 204 10.55 12.57 -21.41
C TYR A 204 11.83 11.95 -20.83
N GLY A 205 12.48 11.09 -21.63
CA GLY A 205 13.69 10.37 -21.26
C GLY A 205 13.52 9.27 -20.21
N ARG A 206 12.28 8.93 -19.81
CA ARG A 206 11.97 7.93 -18.76
C ARG A 206 11.06 6.81 -19.26
N ILE A 207 9.99 7.15 -19.96
CA ILE A 207 9.01 6.21 -20.52
C ILE A 207 8.84 6.55 -22.00
N CYS A 208 8.79 5.53 -22.86
CA CYS A 208 8.55 5.72 -24.29
C CYS A 208 7.13 6.26 -24.50
N PRO A 209 6.93 7.43 -25.13
CA PRO A 209 5.60 8.00 -25.36
C PRO A 209 4.87 7.36 -26.56
N ILE A 210 5.55 6.50 -27.32
CA ILE A 210 5.03 5.92 -28.58
C ILE A 210 4.69 4.45 -28.40
N GLU A 211 5.50 3.70 -27.66
CA GLU A 211 5.36 2.25 -27.51
C GLU A 211 4.31 1.91 -26.44
N THR A 212 3.06 1.79 -26.88
CA THR A 212 1.91 1.36 -26.08
C THR A 212 1.05 0.42 -26.92
N PRO A 213 0.38 -0.60 -26.32
CA PRO A 213 -0.60 -1.38 -27.07
C PRO A 213 -1.74 -0.51 -27.60
N GLU A 214 -2.21 -0.82 -28.80
CA GLU A 214 -3.43 -0.24 -29.34
C GLU A 214 -4.67 -0.85 -28.67
N GLY A 215 -5.79 -0.13 -28.74
CA GLY A 215 -7.06 -0.58 -28.19
C GLY A 215 -7.22 -0.23 -26.71
N PRO A 216 -7.88 -1.07 -25.89
CA PRO A 216 -8.42 -0.58 -24.63
C PRO A 216 -7.39 -0.52 -23.48
N ASN A 217 -6.15 -0.96 -23.72
CA ASN A 217 -5.00 -0.83 -22.82
C ASN A 217 -4.05 0.31 -23.19
N ILE A 218 -4.41 1.17 -24.17
CA ILE A 218 -3.57 2.30 -24.53
C ILE A 218 -3.28 3.18 -23.30
N GLY A 219 -2.00 3.45 -23.06
CA GLY A 219 -1.49 4.26 -21.94
C GLY A 219 -1.49 3.59 -20.56
N LEU A 220 -1.77 2.28 -20.46
CA LEU A 220 -1.91 1.54 -19.19
C LEU A 220 -0.88 0.42 -18.98
#